data_AF-A0A5J4TCJ6-F1
#
_entry.id   AF-A0A5J4TCJ6-F1
#
_cell.length_a   1.000
_cell.length_b   1.000
_cell.length_c   1.000
_cell.angle_alpha   90.00
_cell.angle_beta   90.00
_cell.angle_gamma   90.00
#
_symmetry.space_group_name_H-M   'P 1'
#
loop_
_entity.id
_entity.type
_entity.pdbx_description
1 polymer ?
#
loop_
_entity_poly.entity_id
_entity_poly.type
_entity_poly.pdbx_seq_one_letter_code
_entity_poly.pdbx_strand_id
1 'polypeptide(L)'
;MARLVFDSRSGNRSRTPPNGVSRPEMSLKPIIENISEIQIMEKFNPDLIMFEIINESKQYLVLIKDEMEQISTLKLNMQYKIKGDYRITRLKGTISLRLQSKEQMLEKQSETIVLIQKIDQKLESLINALLKKNIITEEDLK
;
A
#
# COMPACT_ATOMS: atom_id res chain seq x y z
N MET A 1 14.33 -35.25 36.96
CA MET A 1 15.64 -34.68 36.51
C MET A 1 15.40 -34.20 35.08
N ALA A 2 15.58 -32.95 34.65
CA ALA A 2 16.47 -31.88 35.08
C ALA A 2 15.74 -30.55 35.37
N ARG A 3 16.27 -29.77 36.31
CA ARG A 3 15.87 -28.39 36.62
C ARG A 3 16.69 -27.45 35.72
N LEU A 4 16.03 -26.58 34.95
CA LEU A 4 16.68 -25.42 34.36
C LEU A 4 16.54 -24.25 35.34
N VAL A 5 17.65 -23.91 35.98
CA VAL A 5 17.80 -22.74 36.84
C VAL A 5 18.31 -21.61 35.94
N PHE A 6 17.55 -20.52 35.84
CA PHE A 6 18.04 -19.28 35.26
C PHE A 6 18.40 -18.32 36.39
N ASP A 7 19.70 -18.09 36.52
CA ASP A 7 20.29 -17.19 37.51
C ASP A 7 19.83 -15.76 37.25
N SER A 8 19.10 -15.20 38.22
CA SER A 8 18.57 -13.84 38.17
C SER A 8 19.60 -12.87 38.75
N ARG A 9 20.69 -12.60 38.02
CA ARG A 9 21.62 -11.50 38.38
C ARG A 9 22.16 -10.79 37.14
N SER A 10 21.44 -9.76 36.73
CA SER A 10 21.98 -8.65 35.93
C SER A 10 21.32 -7.37 36.42
N GLY A 11 22.14 -6.50 37.01
CA GLY A 11 21.71 -5.44 37.90
C GLY A 11 20.98 -4.28 37.23
N ASN A 12 19.92 -3.83 37.91
CA ASN A 12 19.33 -2.51 37.79
C ASN A 12 20.39 -1.41 37.88
N ARG A 13 20.46 -0.55 36.86
CA ARG A 13 20.82 0.87 37.02
C ARG A 13 19.85 1.73 36.24
N SER A 14 18.71 2.01 36.87
CA SER A 14 17.82 3.10 36.52
C SER A 14 18.58 4.42 36.69
N ARG A 15 18.76 5.16 35.59
CA ARG A 15 19.11 6.59 35.62
C ARG A 15 17.81 7.36 35.39
N THR A 16 17.13 7.73 36.46
CA THR A 16 16.08 8.77 36.43
C THR A 16 16.73 10.11 36.05
N PRO A 17 16.24 10.82 35.02
CA PRO A 17 16.57 12.23 34.83
C PRO A 17 15.85 13.08 35.88
N PRO A 18 16.48 14.13 36.43
CA PRO A 18 15.81 15.07 37.31
C PRO A 18 14.97 16.01 36.44
N ASN A 19 13.69 15.69 36.29
CA ASN A 19 12.56 16.63 36.21
C ASN A 19 11.34 15.88 35.66
N GLY A 20 10.30 15.82 36.49
CA GLY A 20 9.11 14.99 36.33
C GLY A 20 8.16 15.44 35.20
N VAL A 21 8.61 15.34 33.95
CA VAL A 21 7.71 15.29 32.81
C VAL A 21 7.76 13.87 32.27
N SER A 22 6.85 13.03 32.78
CA SER A 22 6.57 11.72 32.22
C SER A 22 6.09 11.92 30.78
N ARG A 23 7.01 11.75 29.81
CA ARG A 23 6.59 11.42 28.44
C ARG A 23 5.74 10.16 28.54
N PRO A 24 4.59 10.05 27.84
CA PRO A 24 3.97 8.76 27.69
C PRO A 24 4.99 7.90 26.94
N GLU A 25 5.65 6.99 27.68
CA GLU A 25 6.36 5.90 27.06
C GLU A 25 5.32 5.18 26.20
N MET A 26 5.39 5.38 24.89
CA MET A 26 4.86 4.39 23.96
C MET A 26 5.76 3.16 24.09
N SER A 27 5.63 2.47 25.22
CA SER A 27 6.03 1.09 25.30
C SER A 27 5.22 0.39 24.21
N LEU A 28 5.89 -0.08 23.16
CA LEU A 28 5.38 -1.14 22.33
C LEU A 28 5.27 -2.36 23.25
N LYS A 29 4.27 -2.36 24.15
CA LYS A 29 3.80 -3.58 24.78
C LYS A 29 3.50 -4.49 23.60
N PRO A 30 3.93 -5.76 23.62
CA PRO A 30 3.57 -6.68 22.57
C PRO A 30 2.06 -6.86 22.70
N ILE A 31 1.32 -6.04 21.97
CA ILE A 31 -0.07 -6.28 21.65
C ILE A 31 0.02 -7.46 20.69
N ILE A 32 0.18 -8.66 21.26
CA ILE A 32 -0.21 -9.90 20.61
C ILE A 32 -1.74 -9.89 20.69
N GLU A 33 -2.36 -8.87 20.10
CA GLU A 33 -3.72 -8.99 19.63
C GLU A 33 -3.65 -10.14 18.64
N ASN A 34 -4.57 -11.06 18.81
CA ASN A 34 -4.79 -12.21 17.96
C ASN A 34 -5.02 -11.69 16.53
N ILE A 35 -3.95 -11.43 15.79
CA ILE A 35 -4.03 -11.04 14.39
C ILE A 35 -4.54 -12.31 13.72
N SER A 36 -5.85 -12.37 13.48
CA SER A 36 -6.49 -13.40 12.68
C SER A 36 -5.57 -13.70 11.51
N GLU A 37 -5.12 -14.97 11.38
CA GLU A 37 -4.10 -15.40 10.43
C GLU A 37 -4.10 -14.53 9.17
N ILE A 38 -3.08 -13.66 9.03
CA ILE A 38 -2.97 -12.83 7.84
C ILE A 38 -2.77 -13.80 6.68
N GLN A 39 -3.83 -14.03 5.92
CA GLN A 39 -3.76 -14.87 4.74
C GLN A 39 -3.04 -14.07 3.65
N ILE A 40 -1.76 -14.39 3.44
CA ILE A 40 -0.99 -13.84 2.33
C ILE A 40 -1.53 -14.47 1.05
N MET A 41 -2.35 -13.73 0.32
CA MET A 41 -2.84 -14.16 -0.99
C MET A 41 -1.73 -14.03 -2.03
N GLU A 42 -1.70 -14.94 -2.99
CA GLU A 42 -0.80 -14.84 -4.14
C GLU A 42 -1.02 -13.53 -4.90
N LYS A 43 0.07 -12.98 -5.42
CA LYS A 43 0.05 -11.76 -6.23
C LYS A 43 -0.74 -12.01 -7.51
N PHE A 44 -1.80 -11.22 -7.72
CA PHE A 44 -2.56 -11.25 -8.96
C PHE A 44 -1.70 -10.77 -10.13
N ASN A 45 -1.33 -11.68 -11.03
CA ASN A 45 -0.47 -11.40 -12.19
C ASN A 45 -1.04 -12.09 -13.45
N PRO A 46 -2.15 -11.57 -14.01
CA PRO A 46 -2.84 -12.21 -15.13
C PRO A 46 -2.09 -12.03 -16.44
N ASP A 47 -2.28 -12.97 -17.38
CA ASP A 47 -1.86 -12.78 -18.76
C ASP A 47 -2.65 -11.64 -19.41
N LEU A 48 -1.93 -10.74 -20.07
CA LEU A 48 -2.50 -9.56 -20.69
C LEU A 48 -3.26 -9.95 -21.97
N ILE A 49 -4.55 -9.61 -22.04
CA ILE A 49 -5.39 -9.76 -23.22
C ILE A 49 -5.59 -8.38 -23.85
N MET A 50 -5.15 -8.23 -25.09
CA MET A 50 -5.19 -6.97 -25.83
C MET A 50 -6.20 -7.03 -26.97
N PHE A 51 -7.11 -6.05 -27.00
CA PHE A 51 -8.04 -5.85 -28.11
C PHE A 51 -7.65 -4.61 -28.91
N GLU A 52 -7.46 -4.78 -30.23
CA GLU A 52 -7.23 -3.65 -31.14
C GLU A 52 -8.53 -2.98 -31.59
N ILE A 53 -9.60 -3.77 -31.75
CA ILE A 53 -10.90 -3.31 -32.22
C ILE A 53 -11.89 -3.34 -31.06
N ILE A 54 -12.55 -2.20 -30.82
CA ILE A 54 -13.51 -2.09 -29.71
C ILE A 54 -14.68 -3.08 -29.82
N ASN A 55 -15.14 -3.37 -31.03
CA ASN A 55 -16.26 -4.29 -31.23
C ASN A 55 -15.89 -5.73 -30.83
N GLU A 56 -14.66 -6.16 -31.10
CA GLU A 56 -14.15 -7.46 -30.65
C GLU A 56 -14.11 -7.52 -29.12
N SER A 57 -13.64 -6.45 -28.48
CA SER A 57 -13.67 -6.37 -27.02
C SER A 57 -15.10 -6.47 -26.48
N LYS A 58 -16.07 -5.74 -27.06
CA LYS A 58 -17.46 -5.80 -26.61
C LYS A 58 -18.05 -7.21 -26.73
N GLN A 59 -17.82 -7.88 -27.85
CA GLN A 59 -18.30 -9.24 -28.07
C GLN A 59 -17.68 -10.21 -27.06
N TYR A 60 -16.37 -10.12 -26.84
CA TYR A 60 -15.68 -10.96 -25.88
C TYR A 60 -16.17 -10.73 -24.45
N LEU A 61 -16.27 -9.47 -24.01
CA LEU A 61 -16.72 -9.12 -22.66
C LEU A 61 -18.16 -9.58 -22.38
N VAL A 62 -19.01 -9.64 -23.41
CA VAL A 62 -20.38 -10.18 -23.29
C VAL A 62 -20.37 -11.69 -23.07
N LEU A 63 -19.46 -12.42 -23.71
CA LEU A 63 -19.35 -13.88 -23.56
C LEU A 63 -18.94 -14.30 -22.15
N ILE A 64 -18.09 -13.51 -21.49
CA ILE A 64 -17.55 -13.81 -20.15
C ILE A 64 -18.17 -12.93 -19.05
N LYS A 65 -19.35 -12.36 -19.30
CA LYS A 65 -19.99 -11.39 -18.42
C LYS A 65 -20.13 -11.90 -16.98
N ASP A 66 -20.56 -13.15 -16.79
CA ASP A 66 -20.83 -13.72 -15.48
C ASP A 66 -19.55 -13.85 -14.63
N GLU A 67 -18.43 -14.20 -15.26
CA GLU A 67 -17.11 -14.24 -14.61
C GLU A 67 -16.65 -12.83 -14.24
N MET A 68 -16.90 -11.84 -15.11
CA MET A 68 -16.50 -10.46 -14.85
C MET A 68 -17.25 -9.82 -13.68
N GLU A 69 -18.50 -10.19 -13.45
CA GLU A 69 -19.28 -9.65 -12.33
C GLU A 69 -18.65 -9.99 -10.98
N GLN A 70 -17.92 -11.10 -10.89
CA GLN A 70 -17.23 -11.57 -9.68
C GLN A 70 -15.85 -10.92 -9.48
N ILE A 71 -15.27 -10.32 -10.53
CA ILE A 71 -13.93 -9.74 -10.51
C ILE A 71 -13.99 -8.22 -10.32
N SER A 72 -13.05 -7.66 -9.55
CA SER A 72 -12.96 -6.22 -9.37
C SER A 72 -12.57 -5.51 -10.68
N THR A 73 -13.07 -4.30 -10.88
CA THR A 73 -12.72 -3.49 -12.08
C THR A 73 -11.23 -3.22 -12.19
N LEU A 74 -10.50 -3.17 -11.07
CA LEU A 74 -9.04 -3.05 -11.07
C LEU A 74 -8.39 -4.27 -11.75
N LYS A 75 -8.76 -5.49 -11.30
CA LYS A 75 -8.24 -6.74 -11.87
C LYS A 75 -8.60 -6.88 -13.34
N LEU A 76 -9.84 -6.54 -13.71
CA LEU A 76 -10.27 -6.52 -15.12
C LEU A 76 -9.44 -5.55 -15.97
N ASN A 77 -9.16 -4.33 -15.49
CA ASN A 77 -8.33 -3.37 -16.23
C ASN A 77 -6.82 -3.71 -16.21
N MET A 78 -6.37 -4.62 -15.35
CA MET A 78 -5.01 -5.18 -15.40
C MET A 78 -4.91 -6.23 -16.51
N GLN A 79 -5.88 -7.14 -16.57
CA GLN A 79 -5.92 -8.26 -17.52
C GLN A 79 -6.31 -7.82 -18.93
N TYR A 80 -7.37 -7.02 -19.07
CA TYR A 80 -7.93 -6.63 -20.36
C TYR A 80 -7.53 -5.19 -20.72
N LYS A 81 -6.86 -5.05 -21.85
CA LYS A 81 -6.50 -3.77 -22.45
C LYS A 81 -7.22 -3.61 -23.77
N ILE A 82 -7.69 -2.39 -24.03
CA ILE A 82 -8.46 -2.07 -25.23
C ILE A 82 -7.83 -0.83 -25.84
N LYS A 83 -7.43 -0.94 -27.11
CA LYS A 83 -6.83 0.16 -27.88
C LYS A 83 -7.81 1.33 -27.99
N GLY A 84 -7.29 2.55 -27.95
CA GLY A 84 -8.09 3.78 -28.00
C GLY A 84 -8.59 4.26 -26.64
N ASP A 85 -7.80 4.08 -25.58
CA ASP A 85 -8.03 4.62 -24.24
C ASP A 85 -9.36 4.20 -23.56
N TYR A 86 -9.89 3.02 -23.91
CA TYR A 86 -11.06 2.47 -23.24
C TYR A 86 -10.68 1.75 -21.95
N ARG A 87 -11.49 1.96 -20.90
CA ARG A 87 -11.41 1.23 -19.64
C ARG A 87 -12.72 0.55 -19.29
N ILE A 88 -12.60 -0.58 -18.60
CA ILE A 88 -13.73 -1.27 -18.00
C ILE A 88 -14.12 -0.53 -16.72
N THR A 89 -15.39 -0.17 -16.62
CA THR A 89 -15.98 0.52 -15.47
C THR A 89 -17.21 -0.23 -14.97
N ARG A 90 -17.55 -0.06 -13.70
CA ARG A 90 -18.78 -0.61 -13.13
C ARG A 90 -19.65 0.54 -12.66
N LEU A 91 -20.83 0.69 -13.25
CA LEU A 91 -21.79 1.73 -12.92
C LEU A 91 -23.10 1.06 -12.52
N LYS A 92 -23.54 1.28 -11.27
CA LYS A 92 -24.76 0.67 -10.71
C LYS A 92 -24.81 -0.86 -10.86
N GLY A 93 -23.68 -1.53 -10.66
CA GLY A 93 -23.57 -2.99 -10.79
C GLY A 93 -23.28 -3.48 -12.21
N THR A 94 -23.55 -2.67 -13.24
CA THR A 94 -23.34 -3.06 -14.64
C THR A 94 -21.93 -2.74 -15.12
N ILE A 95 -21.31 -3.68 -15.81
CA ILE A 95 -20.00 -3.50 -16.45
C ILE A 95 -20.17 -2.73 -17.77
N SER A 96 -19.32 -1.73 -18.00
CA SER A 96 -19.40 -0.85 -19.16
C SER A 96 -18.02 -0.41 -19.60
N LEU A 97 -17.83 -0.23 -20.90
CA LEU A 97 -16.63 0.38 -21.46
C LEU A 97 -16.79 1.90 -21.49
N ARG A 98 -15.82 2.60 -20.90
CA ARG A 98 -15.77 4.06 -20.88
C ARG A 98 -14.49 4.52 -21.58
N LEU A 99 -14.64 5.46 -22.50
CA LEU A 99 -13.49 6.17 -23.07
C LEU A 99 -12.89 7.06 -21.97
N GLN A 100 -11.61 6.86 -21.69
CA GLN A 100 -10.86 7.72 -20.79
C GLN A 100 -10.38 8.94 -21.57
N SER A 101 -10.81 10.14 -21.18
CA SER A 101 -10.30 11.35 -21.83
C SER A 101 -8.85 11.60 -21.42
N LYS A 102 -8.04 12.11 -22.36
CA LYS A 102 -6.64 12.48 -22.10
C LYS A 102 -6.52 13.52 -20.97
N GLU A 103 -7.46 14.45 -20.90
CA GLU A 103 -7.54 15.46 -19.83
C GLU A 103 -7.67 14.82 -18.45
N GLN A 104 -8.55 13.82 -18.28
CA GLN A 104 -8.69 13.09 -17.02
C GLN A 104 -7.45 12.26 -16.67
N MET A 105 -6.64 11.84 -17.65
CA MET A 105 -5.36 11.21 -17.36
C MET A 105 -4.33 12.21 -16.86
N LEU A 106 -4.22 13.35 -17.52
CA LEU A 106 -3.28 14.41 -17.14
C LEU A 106 -3.60 14.98 -15.76
N GLU A 107 -4.87 15.17 -15.44
CA GLU A 107 -5.32 15.61 -14.11
C GLU A 107 -4.94 14.60 -13.01
N LYS A 108 -5.17 13.30 -13.24
CA LYS A 108 -4.74 12.27 -12.27
C LYS A 108 -3.23 12.21 -12.12
N GLN A 109 -2.50 12.41 -13.20
CA GLN A 109 -1.03 12.45 -13.17
C GLN A 109 -0.54 13.66 -12.38
N SER A 110 -1.14 14.84 -12.56
CA SER A 110 -0.77 16.04 -11.81
C SER A 110 -1.07 15.89 -10.32
N GLU A 111 -2.23 15.34 -9.95
CA GLU A 111 -2.57 15.00 -8.56
C GLU A 111 -1.54 14.04 -7.94
N THR A 112 -1.13 13.01 -8.69
CA THR A 112 -0.14 12.03 -8.24
C THR A 112 1.23 12.69 -8.00
N ILE A 113 1.66 13.57 -8.90
CA ILE A 113 2.91 14.33 -8.75
C ILE A 113 2.87 15.21 -7.50
N VAL A 114 1.75 15.91 -7.27
CA VAL A 114 1.58 16.74 -6.06
C VAL A 114 1.63 15.90 -4.78
N LEU A 115 1.06 14.69 -4.80
CA LEU A 115 1.13 13.76 -3.66
C LEU A 115 2.57 13.29 -3.39
N ILE A 116 3.32 12.92 -4.43
CA ILE A 116 4.72 12.50 -4.32
C ILE A 116 5.56 13.64 -3.73
N GLN A 117 5.42 14.87 -4.24
CA GLN A 117 6.13 16.03 -3.71
C GLN A 117 5.83 16.29 -2.23
N LYS A 118 4.58 16.10 -1.78
CA LYS A 118 4.21 16.21 -0.36
C LYS A 118 4.83 15.10 0.49
N ILE A 119 4.97 13.89 -0.06
CA ILE A 119 5.63 12.77 0.63
C ILE A 119 7.12 13.06 0.78
N ASP A 120 7.78 13.52 -0.28
CA ASP A 120 9.21 13.86 -0.27
C ASP A 120 9.51 14.95 0.77
N GLN A 121 8.72 16.03 0.79
CA GLN A 121 8.85 17.09 1.80
C GLN A 121 8.67 16.57 3.23
N LYS A 122 7.72 15.66 3.45
CA LYS A 122 7.50 15.05 4.76
C LYS A 122 8.65 14.13 5.16
N LEU A 123 9.19 13.37 4.21
CA LEU A 123 10.35 12.50 4.42
C LEU A 123 11.58 13.34 4.78
N GLU A 124 11.87 14.41 4.03
CA GLU A 124 12.97 15.33 4.35
C GLU A 124 12.80 15.96 5.74
N SER A 125 11.59 16.40 6.10
CA SER A 125 11.31 16.93 7.43
C SER A 125 11.53 15.90 8.53
N LEU A 126 11.12 14.66 8.31
CA LEU A 126 11.32 13.55 9.23
C LEU A 126 12.81 13.22 9.39
N ILE A 127 13.54 13.07 8.29
CA ILE A 127 14.98 12.81 8.28
C ILE A 127 15.71 13.91 9.06
N ASN A 128 15.41 15.18 8.78
CA ASN A 128 15.98 16.31 9.50
C ASN A 128 15.66 16.30 11.00
N ALA A 129 14.44 15.91 11.37
CA ALA A 129 14.05 15.79 12.78
C ALA A 129 14.78 14.64 13.50
N LEU A 130 15.06 13.54 12.80
CA LEU A 130 15.82 12.40 13.33
C LEU A 130 17.31 12.74 13.47
N LEU A 131 17.90 13.41 12.47
CA LEU A 131 19.28 13.93 12.54
C LEU A 131 19.45 14.92 13.70
N LYS A 132 18.54 15.90 13.85
CA LYS A 132 18.57 16.86 14.98
C LYS A 132 18.46 16.21 16.36
N LYS A 133 17.84 15.04 16.44
CA LYS A 133 17.72 14.26 17.68
C LYS A 133 18.87 13.26 17.87
N ASN A 134 19.85 13.23 16.96
CA ASN A 134 20.93 12.24 16.91
C ASN A 134 20.40 10.80 16.97
N ILE A 135 19.22 10.54 16.38
CA ILE A 135 18.66 9.19 16.28
C ILE A 135 19.29 8.44 15.11
N ILE A 136 19.58 9.16 14.02
CA ILE A 136 20.33 8.71 12.86
C ILE A 136 21.46 9.72 12.59
N THR A 137 22.49 9.31 11.87
CA THR A 137 23.58 10.17 11.39
C THR A 137 23.57 10.28 9.86
N GLU A 138 24.37 11.19 9.30
CA GLU A 138 24.53 11.29 7.83
C GLU A 138 25.16 10.03 7.22
N GLU A 139 25.86 9.22 8.02
CA GLU A 139 26.44 7.95 7.58
C GLU A 139 25.35 6.87 7.40
N ASP A 140 24.26 6.92 8.18
CA ASP A 140 23.11 6.01 8.04
C ASP A 140 22.27 6.27 6.77
N LEU A 141 22.50 7.40 6.10
CA LEU A 141 21.77 7.83 4.89
C LEU A 141 22.52 7.52 3.58
N LYS A 142 23.75 6.99 3.65
CA LYS A 142 24.60 6.64 2.50
C LYS A 142 24.41 5.18 2.09
#